data_AF-A0A1B2AG73-F1
#
_entry.id   AF-A0A1B2AG73-F1
#
_cell.length_a   1.000
_cell.length_b   1.000
_cell.length_c   1.000
_cell.angle_alpha   90.00
_cell.angle_beta   90.00
_cell.angle_gamma   90.00
#
_symmetry.space_group_name_H-M   'P 1'
#
loop_
_entity.id
_entity.type
_entity.pdbx_description
1 polymer ?
#
loop_
_entity_poly.entity_id
_entity_poly.type
_entity_poly.pdbx_seq_one_letter_code
_entity_poly.pdbx_strand_id
1 'polypeptide(L)'
;MSPEDYVFVFEQYCLAPTNKDSDTILTRLRAVLSFYRHPRFSDLAESKGDMLLFQYGVYDWGSGPCFELDLNRQFIEQERDDDDDVFSQFHLNCYYAADERLTALGKDSRWCPDLSELDQFAVWVEGHTVLAAVATLSRLSTEVTCELL
;
A
#
# COMPACT_ATOMS: atom_id res chain seq x y z
N MET A 1 -20.18 -2.90 -7.91
CA MET A 1 -19.12 -2.56 -8.89
C MET A 1 -18.16 -3.73 -8.90
N SER A 2 -17.68 -4.15 -10.06
CA SER A 2 -16.74 -5.27 -10.18
C SER A 2 -15.31 -4.81 -9.82
N PRO A 3 -14.40 -5.70 -9.40
CA PRO A 3 -12.99 -5.35 -9.10
C PRO A 3 -12.29 -4.56 -10.22
N GLU A 4 -12.62 -4.83 -11.49
CA GLU A 4 -12.13 -4.11 -12.66
C GLU A 4 -12.54 -2.63 -12.70
N ASP A 5 -13.76 -2.30 -12.25
CA ASP A 5 -14.25 -0.92 -12.13
C ASP A 5 -13.39 -0.10 -11.14
N TYR A 6 -12.65 -0.78 -10.25
CA TYR A 6 -11.89 -0.15 -9.18
C TYR A 6 -10.42 0.04 -9.47
N VAL A 7 -9.84 -0.59 -10.50
CA VAL A 7 -8.48 -0.24 -10.95
C VAL A 7 -8.41 1.25 -11.26
N PHE A 8 -9.39 1.74 -12.02
CA PHE A 8 -9.49 3.15 -12.37
C PHE A 8 -9.69 4.05 -11.14
N VAL A 9 -10.48 3.60 -10.15
CA VAL A 9 -10.69 4.36 -8.91
C VAL A 9 -9.42 4.39 -8.07
N PHE A 10 -8.74 3.25 -7.91
CA PHE A 10 -7.49 3.17 -7.15
C PHE A 10 -6.39 4.00 -7.78
N GLU A 11 -6.21 3.89 -9.10
CA GLU A 11 -5.29 4.73 -9.87
C GLU A 11 -5.63 6.21 -9.70
N GLN A 12 -6.91 6.60 -9.77
CA GLN A 12 -7.30 7.99 -9.53
C GLN A 12 -6.95 8.48 -8.12
N TYR A 13 -7.07 7.65 -7.08
CA TYR A 13 -6.70 8.05 -5.72
C TYR A 13 -5.17 8.13 -5.56
N CYS A 14 -4.44 7.13 -6.07
CA CYS A 14 -3.02 6.93 -5.78
C CYS A 14 -2.07 7.63 -6.78
N LEU A 15 -2.54 7.98 -7.98
CA LEU A 15 -1.80 8.74 -9.00
C LEU A 15 -2.22 10.22 -9.07
N ALA A 16 -3.11 10.69 -8.20
CA ALA A 16 -3.66 12.05 -8.23
C ALA A 16 -2.74 13.24 -7.88
N PRO A 17 -1.46 13.15 -7.43
CA PRO A 17 -0.69 14.37 -7.24
C PRO A 17 -0.42 15.04 -8.60
N THR A 18 -1.22 16.06 -8.92
CA THR A 18 -1.15 16.84 -10.16
C THR A 18 0.03 17.81 -10.20
N ASN A 19 0.77 17.94 -9.08
CA ASN A 19 1.98 18.75 -8.97
C ASN A 19 3.11 17.96 -8.26
N LYS A 20 4.28 17.92 -8.90
CA LYS A 20 5.51 17.27 -8.42
C LYS A 20 5.96 17.76 -7.04
N ASP A 21 5.73 19.04 -6.72
CA ASP A 21 6.12 19.61 -5.41
C ASP A 21 5.24 19.09 -4.26
N SER A 22 4.05 18.54 -4.57
CA SER A 22 3.12 17.96 -3.59
C SER A 22 3.20 16.43 -3.51
N ASP A 23 4.03 15.80 -4.34
CA ASP A 23 4.16 14.35 -4.43
C ASP A 23 5.19 13.78 -3.43
N THR A 24 4.87 13.90 -2.14
CA THR A 24 5.67 13.34 -1.04
C THR A 24 5.22 11.92 -0.69
N ILE A 25 6.04 11.17 0.06
CA ILE A 25 5.59 9.87 0.58
C ILE A 25 4.36 10.01 1.51
N LEU A 26 4.29 11.10 2.29
CA LEU A 26 3.20 11.32 3.23
C LEU A 26 1.88 11.61 2.52
N THR A 27 1.92 12.38 1.43
CA THR A 27 0.72 12.64 0.62
C THR A 27 0.23 11.37 -0.08
N ARG A 28 1.14 10.50 -0.54
CA ARG A 28 0.78 9.19 -1.09
C ARG A 28 0.21 8.23 -0.05
N LEU A 29 0.79 8.15 1.14
CA LEU A 29 0.25 7.38 2.26
C LEU A 29 -1.18 7.81 2.58
N ARG A 30 -1.41 9.12 2.72
CA ARG A 30 -2.74 9.65 3.01
C ARG A 30 -3.75 9.37 1.91
N ALA A 31 -3.31 9.32 0.65
CA ALA A 31 -4.17 8.90 -0.46
C ALA A 31 -4.62 7.44 -0.29
N VAL A 32 -3.71 6.52 0.05
CA VAL A 32 -4.06 5.11 0.31
C VAL A 32 -4.95 4.97 1.53
N LEU A 33 -4.68 5.68 2.63
CA LEU A 33 -5.53 5.67 3.83
C LEU A 33 -6.94 6.19 3.51
N SER A 34 -7.04 7.25 2.69
CA SER A 34 -8.32 7.78 2.23
C SER A 34 -9.05 6.77 1.35
N PHE A 35 -8.33 6.07 0.47
CA PHE A 35 -8.89 5.02 -0.38
C PHE A 35 -9.40 3.84 0.46
N TYR A 36 -8.64 3.39 1.46
CA TYR A 36 -9.06 2.34 2.39
C TYR A 36 -10.33 2.72 3.15
N ARG A 37 -10.45 4.00 3.53
CA ARG A 37 -11.66 4.53 4.16
C ARG A 37 -12.85 4.53 3.19
N HIS A 38 -12.66 4.98 1.95
CA HIS A 38 -13.69 5.02 0.91
C HIS A 38 -13.09 4.90 -0.51
N PRO A 39 -13.71 4.15 -1.43
CA PRO A 39 -15.01 3.49 -1.31
C PRO A 39 -14.98 2.18 -0.48
N ARG A 40 -16.16 1.72 -0.07
CA ARG A 40 -16.39 0.43 0.60
C ARG A 40 -17.11 -0.52 -0.35
N PHE A 41 -16.70 -1.77 -0.34
CA PHE A 41 -17.19 -2.82 -1.23
C PHE A 41 -18.29 -3.62 -0.54
N SER A 42 -19.30 -4.06 -1.29
CA SER A 42 -20.52 -4.68 -0.77
C SER A 42 -20.50 -6.21 -0.74
N ASP A 43 -19.47 -6.88 -1.27
CA ASP A 43 -19.48 -8.31 -1.57
C ASP A 43 -18.21 -9.03 -1.09
N LEU A 44 -17.66 -8.56 0.04
CA LEU A 44 -16.45 -9.09 0.65
C LEU A 44 -16.76 -10.06 1.78
N ALA A 45 -15.83 -10.95 2.08
CA ALA A 45 -15.91 -11.84 3.23
C ALA A 45 -16.17 -11.05 4.53
N GLU A 46 -17.09 -11.54 5.36
CA GLU A 46 -17.56 -10.84 6.58
C GLU A 46 -16.42 -10.56 7.59
N SER A 47 -15.38 -11.39 7.58
CA SER A 47 -14.21 -11.25 8.45
C SER A 47 -12.95 -11.09 7.61
N LYS A 48 -12.20 -10.01 7.86
CA LYS A 48 -10.92 -9.72 7.18
C LYS A 48 -11.01 -9.64 5.65
N GLY A 49 -12.20 -9.39 5.11
CA GLY A 49 -12.41 -9.27 3.67
C GLY A 49 -11.82 -8.01 3.05
N ASP A 50 -11.43 -6.99 3.84
CA ASP A 50 -10.84 -5.73 3.37
C ASP A 50 -9.78 -5.23 4.35
N MET A 51 -8.51 -5.50 4.06
CA MET A 51 -7.40 -5.20 4.96
C MET A 51 -6.40 -4.26 4.30
N LEU A 52 -5.69 -3.48 5.11
CA LEU A 52 -4.57 -2.66 4.66
C LEU A 52 -3.26 -3.20 5.27
N LEU A 53 -2.18 -3.19 4.50
CA LEU A 53 -0.85 -3.63 4.86
C LEU A 53 0.14 -2.51 4.58
N PHE A 54 0.95 -2.17 5.57
CA PHE A 54 2.15 -1.37 5.40
C PHE A 54 3.35 -2.30 5.52
N GLN A 55 4.25 -2.31 4.54
CA GLN A 55 5.46 -3.11 4.59
C GLN A 55 6.63 -2.39 3.93
N TYR A 56 7.83 -2.76 4.34
CA TYR A 56 9.05 -2.22 3.74
C TYR A 56 10.22 -3.19 3.88
N GLY A 57 11.23 -3.01 3.03
CA GLY A 57 12.48 -3.76 3.12
C GLY A 57 13.43 -3.44 1.98
N VAL A 58 14.63 -4.00 2.04
CA VAL A 58 15.57 -4.01 0.91
C VAL A 58 15.47 -5.35 0.20
N TYR A 59 15.20 -5.31 -1.11
CA TYR A 59 15.05 -6.49 -1.97
C TYR A 59 15.92 -6.35 -3.22
N ASP A 60 16.33 -7.49 -3.78
CA ASP A 60 16.99 -7.53 -5.09
C ASP A 60 16.16 -8.39 -6.04
N TRP A 61 15.45 -7.71 -6.94
CA TRP A 61 14.60 -8.32 -7.96
C TRP A 61 15.34 -8.55 -9.29
N GLY A 62 16.68 -8.53 -9.28
CA GLY A 62 17.54 -8.80 -10.44
C GLY A 62 18.18 -7.55 -11.07
N SER A 63 17.92 -6.36 -10.53
CA SER A 63 18.54 -5.09 -10.94
C SER A 63 19.41 -4.47 -9.83
N GLY A 64 19.77 -5.27 -8.82
CA GLY A 64 20.47 -4.83 -7.63
C GLY A 64 19.53 -4.47 -6.48
N PRO A 65 20.09 -4.23 -5.28
CA PRO A 65 19.30 -3.96 -4.08
C PRO A 65 18.57 -2.61 -4.19
N CYS A 66 17.27 -2.65 -3.93
CA CYS A 66 16.38 -1.51 -3.88
C CYS A 66 15.60 -1.52 -2.56
N PHE A 67 15.42 -0.36 -1.95
CA PHE A 67 14.50 -0.24 -0.82
C PHE A 67 13.09 -0.03 -1.35
N GLU A 68 12.19 -0.89 -0.91
CA GLU A 68 10.78 -0.88 -1.27
C GLU A 68 9.95 -0.53 -0.04
N LEU A 69 9.01 0.40 -0.23
CA LEU A 69 7.94 0.66 0.72
C LEU A 69 6.62 0.47 -0.02
N ASP A 70 5.81 -0.45 0.50
CA ASP A 70 4.53 -0.85 -0.07
C ASP A 70 3.40 -0.57 0.92
N LEU A 71 2.34 0.00 0.37
CA LEU A 71 1.04 0.14 0.99
C LEU A 71 0.04 -0.66 0.15
N ASN A 72 -0.38 -1.80 0.67
CA ASN A 72 -1.23 -2.76 -0.01
C ASN A 72 -2.63 -2.79 0.63
N ARG A 73 -3.69 -2.70 -0.17
CA ARG A 73 -5.04 -3.04 0.24
C ARG A 73 -5.46 -4.39 -0.36
N GLN A 74 -5.77 -5.35 0.49
CA GLN A 74 -6.13 -6.72 0.13
C GLN A 74 -7.64 -6.96 0.34
N PHE A 75 -8.26 -7.64 -0.62
CA PHE A 75 -9.65 -8.04 -0.59
C PHE A 75 -9.83 -9.55 -0.68
N ILE A 76 -10.80 -10.06 0.08
CA ILE A 76 -11.27 -11.45 0.00
C ILE A 76 -12.75 -11.39 -0.36
N GLU A 77 -13.14 -11.95 -1.50
CA GLU A 77 -14.53 -11.99 -1.98
C GLU A 77 -15.34 -13.07 -1.23
N GLN A 78 -16.66 -12.86 -1.09
CA GLN A 78 -17.52 -13.72 -0.27
C GLN A 78 -17.74 -15.14 -0.83
N GLU A 79 -17.64 -15.35 -2.14
CA GLU A 79 -17.96 -16.62 -2.79
C GLU A 79 -16.90 -17.06 -3.82
N ARG A 80 -15.83 -17.72 -3.35
CA ARG A 80 -15.16 -18.78 -4.11
C ARG A 80 -14.85 -19.93 -3.15
N ASP A 81 -15.72 -20.92 -3.18
CA ASP A 81 -15.81 -22.10 -2.29
C ASP A 81 -14.71 -23.16 -2.59
N ASP A 82 -13.62 -22.77 -3.27
CA ASP A 82 -12.53 -23.66 -3.65
C ASP A 82 -11.23 -23.17 -2.97
N ASP A 83 -10.57 -24.11 -2.29
CA ASP A 83 -9.41 -24.09 -1.37
C ASP A 83 -8.14 -23.27 -1.72
N ASP A 84 -8.20 -22.30 -2.64
CA ASP A 84 -7.07 -21.43 -2.95
C ASP A 84 -7.30 -20.03 -2.38
N ASP A 85 -6.25 -19.45 -1.78
CA ASP A 85 -6.19 -18.09 -1.25
C ASP A 85 -6.36 -17.04 -2.38
N VAL A 86 -7.56 -16.93 -2.94
CA VAL A 86 -7.88 -16.02 -4.04
C VAL A 86 -8.19 -14.64 -3.47
N PHE A 87 -7.16 -13.80 -3.34
CA PHE A 87 -7.26 -12.41 -2.94
C PHE A 87 -6.98 -11.42 -4.09
N SER A 88 -7.76 -10.35 -4.16
CA SER A 88 -7.42 -9.20 -5.00
C SER A 88 -6.57 -8.20 -4.19
N GLN A 89 -5.58 -7.56 -4.81
CA GLN A 89 -4.68 -6.63 -4.14
C GLN A 89 -4.43 -5.37 -4.95
N PHE A 90 -4.34 -4.25 -4.23
CA PHE A 90 -3.95 -2.95 -4.76
C PHE A 90 -2.69 -2.49 -4.05
N HIS A 91 -1.60 -2.30 -4.78
CA HIS A 91 -0.33 -1.87 -4.23
C HIS A 91 0.01 -0.45 -4.64
N LEU A 92 0.61 0.27 -3.71
CA LEU A 92 1.38 1.47 -3.99
C LEU A 92 2.83 1.21 -3.56
N ASN A 93 3.67 0.91 -4.53
CA ASN A 93 5.09 0.64 -4.32
C ASN A 93 5.90 1.92 -4.56
N CYS A 94 6.69 2.30 -3.57
CA CYS A 94 7.65 3.40 -3.65
C CYS A 94 9.08 2.88 -3.53
N TYR A 95 9.87 3.09 -4.57
CA TYR A 95 11.23 2.55 -4.67
C TYR A 95 12.29 3.62 -4.41
N TYR A 96 13.31 3.27 -3.65
CA TYR A 96 14.43 4.14 -3.30
C TYR A 96 15.76 3.40 -3.47
N ALA A 97 16.83 4.13 -3.80
CA ALA A 97 18.16 3.54 -3.80
C ALA A 97 18.49 3.01 -2.40
N ALA A 98 18.90 1.75 -2.31
CA ALA A 98 19.33 1.18 -1.04
C ALA A 98 20.65 1.84 -0.60
N ASP A 99 20.68 2.34 0.63
CA ASP A 99 21.88 2.81 1.32
C ASP A 99 22.03 2.11 2.68
N GLU A 100 23.13 2.36 3.38
CA GLU A 100 23.38 1.76 4.71
C GLU A 100 22.28 2.11 5.72
N ARG A 101 21.71 3.32 5.63
CA ARG A 101 20.68 3.81 6.53
C ARG A 101 19.36 3.06 6.33
N LEU A 102 18.93 2.87 5.09
CA LEU A 102 17.72 2.11 4.75
C LEU A 102 17.91 0.62 5.00
N THR A 103 19.10 0.09 4.74
CA THR A 103 19.43 -1.31 5.06
C THR A 103 19.37 -1.58 6.56
N ALA A 104 19.83 -0.65 7.39
CA ALA A 104 19.79 -0.77 8.85
C ALA A 104 18.36 -0.76 9.44
N LEU A 105 17.35 -0.28 8.69
CA LEU A 105 15.94 -0.36 9.11
C LEU A 105 15.39 -1.78 9.03
N GLY A 106 16.08 -2.69 8.33
CA GLY A 106 15.65 -4.07 8.12
C GLY A 106 14.41 -4.15 7.25
N LYS A 107 13.55 -5.13 7.56
CA LYS A 107 12.23 -5.30 6.96
C LYS A 107 11.19 -5.48 8.06
N ASP A 108 10.01 -4.95 7.86
CA ASP A 108 8.88 -5.15 8.75
C ASP A 108 7.57 -5.00 8.00
N SER A 109 6.49 -5.53 8.57
CA SER A 109 5.14 -5.37 8.02
C SER A 109 4.10 -5.28 9.12
N ARG A 110 3.03 -4.51 8.86
CA ARG A 110 1.92 -4.35 9.79
C ARG A 110 0.60 -4.26 9.05
N TRP A 111 -0.35 -5.07 9.54
CA TRP A 111 -1.73 -5.08 9.07
C TRP A 111 -2.61 -4.09 9.85
N CYS A 112 -3.58 -3.52 9.14
CA CYS A 112 -4.81 -2.91 9.62
C CYS A 112 -5.95 -3.84 9.18
N PRO A 113 -6.47 -4.69 10.07
CA PRO A 113 -7.42 -5.73 9.68
C PRO A 113 -8.82 -5.17 9.37
N ASP A 114 -9.14 -3.99 9.90
CA ASP A 114 -10.46 -3.37 9.72
C ASP A 114 -10.42 -1.85 9.85
N LEU A 115 -11.54 -1.21 9.46
CA LEU A 115 -11.73 0.23 9.51
C LEU A 115 -11.71 0.83 10.92
N SER A 116 -12.09 0.07 11.95
CA SER A 116 -12.11 0.56 13.33
C SER A 116 -10.69 0.77 13.88
N GLU A 117 -9.71 0.04 13.33
CA GLU A 117 -8.28 0.21 13.64
C GLU A 117 -7.58 1.29 12.80
N LEU A 118 -8.25 1.82 11.76
CA LEU A 118 -7.61 2.71 10.77
C LEU A 118 -6.99 3.96 11.38
N ASP A 119 -7.65 4.61 12.35
CA ASP A 119 -7.12 5.83 12.96
C ASP A 119 -5.85 5.55 13.76
N GLN A 120 -5.80 4.42 14.48
CA GLN A 120 -4.61 4.00 15.22
C GLN A 120 -3.48 3.59 14.26
N PHE A 121 -3.83 2.87 13.20
CA PHE A 121 -2.88 2.47 12.16
C PHE A 121 -2.28 3.69 11.46
N ALA A 122 -3.11 4.69 11.09
CA ALA A 122 -2.66 5.92 10.46
C ALA A 122 -1.65 6.68 11.34
N VAL A 123 -1.95 6.85 12.64
CA VAL A 123 -1.00 7.49 13.58
C VAL A 123 0.31 6.72 13.66
N TRP A 124 0.26 5.39 13.67
CA TRP A 124 1.46 4.56 13.72
C TRP A 124 2.30 4.67 12.45
N VAL A 125 1.69 4.55 11.26
CA VAL A 125 2.42 4.64 9.99
C VAL A 125 2.98 6.04 9.79
N GLU A 126 2.20 7.09 10.04
CA GLU A 126 2.66 8.49 9.91
C GLU A 126 3.83 8.81 10.84
N GLY A 127 3.88 8.19 12.03
CA GLY A 127 4.98 8.32 12.99
C GLY A 127 6.14 7.34 12.77
N HIS A 128 6.07 6.45 11.77
CA HIS A 128 7.06 5.39 11.59
C HIS A 128 8.40 5.96 11.11
N THR A 129 9.51 5.44 11.66
CA THR A 129 10.88 5.91 11.34
C THR A 129 11.22 5.76 9.86
N VAL A 130 10.64 4.77 9.18
CA VAL A 130 10.80 4.57 7.74
C VAL A 130 10.27 5.73 6.92
N LEU A 131 9.11 6.31 7.27
CA LEU A 131 8.59 7.47 6.54
C LEU A 131 9.53 8.67 6.67
N ALA A 132 10.01 8.92 7.89
CA ALA A 132 10.99 9.98 8.13
C ALA A 132 12.29 9.72 7.35
N ALA A 133 12.70 8.45 7.23
CA ALA A 133 13.90 8.09 6.49
C ALA A 133 13.77 8.37 4.99
N VAL A 134 12.65 7.99 4.37
CA VAL A 134 12.46 8.14 2.92
C VAL A 134 11.97 9.54 2.51
N ALA A 135 11.42 10.34 3.43
CA ALA A 135 10.92 11.70 3.15
C ALA A 135 11.99 12.66 2.62
N THR A 136 13.27 12.43 2.92
CA THR A 136 14.40 13.26 2.46
C THR A 136 15.09 12.70 1.21
N LEU A 137 14.61 11.57 0.68
CA LEU A 137 15.22 10.90 -0.46
C LEU A 137 14.48 11.18 -1.76
N SER A 138 15.23 11.21 -2.85
CA SER A 138 14.65 11.12 -4.18
C SER A 138 14.15 9.70 -4.41
N ARG A 139 12.84 9.57 -4.62
CA ARG A 139 12.21 8.33 -5.03
C ARG A 139 12.63 7.98 -6.47
N LEU A 140 13.02 6.73 -6.70
CA LEU A 140 13.42 6.23 -8.02
C LEU A 140 12.20 6.08 -8.93
N SER A 141 11.15 5.42 -8.42
CA SER A 141 9.88 5.24 -9.10
C SER A 141 8.74 5.09 -8.10
N THR A 142 7.53 5.29 -8.60
CA THR A 142 6.30 4.90 -7.90
C THR A 142 5.49 4.05 -8.85
N GLU A 143 5.07 2.90 -8.37
CA GLU A 143 4.31 1.93 -9.14
C GLU A 143 2.99 1.68 -8.42
N VAL A 144 1.92 1.63 -9.21
CA VAL A 144 0.59 1.31 -8.74
C VAL A 144 0.21 0.05 -9.49
N THR A 145 0.06 -1.06 -8.77
CA THR A 145 -0.27 -2.36 -9.37
C THR A 145 -1.57 -2.88 -8.80
N CYS A 146 -2.30 -3.60 -9.64
CA CYS A 146 -3.55 -4.24 -9.29
C CYS A 146 -3.42 -5.72 -9.67
N GLU A 147 -3.56 -6.59 -8.68
CA GLU A 147 -3.63 -8.04 -8.88
C GLU A 147 -5.08 -8.43 -8.62
N LEU A 148 -5.84 -8.62 -9.69
CA LEU A 148 -7.26 -8.97 -9.63
C LEU A 148 -7.43 -10.44 -9.98
N LEU A 149 -8.31 -11.13 -9.26
CA LEU A 149 -8.60 -12.55 -9.45
C LEU A 149 -10.06 -12.82 -9.79
#